data_AF-A0A842PE46-F1
#
_entry.id   AF-A0A842PE46-F1
#
_cell.length_a   1.000
_cell.length_b   1.000
_cell.length_c   1.000
_cell.angle_alpha   90.00
_cell.angle_beta   90.00
_cell.angle_gamma   90.00
#
_symmetry.space_group_name_H-M   'P 1'
#
loop_
_entity.id
_entity.type
_entity.pdbx_description
1 polymer ?
#
loop_
_entity_poly.entity_id
_entity_poly.type
_entity_poly.pdbx_seq_one_letter_code
_entity_poly.pdbx_strand_id
1 'polypeptide(L)'
;MISPEKFQNKLICTCKENVLFEIIEDIECDWGVHTVIQCPKCEEIFSIDCECPAFQNILKLLECNNSLYSDLEKVEYLKNSHPK
;
A
#
# COMPACT_ATOMS: atom_id res chain seq x y z
N MET A 1 4.12 -11.02 2.48
CA MET A 1 2.84 -10.26 2.33
C MET A 1 2.73 -9.28 3.48
N ILE A 2 2.42 -8.01 3.22
CA ILE A 2 2.28 -6.99 4.27
C ILE A 2 0.94 -7.21 4.98
N SER A 3 0.95 -7.27 6.31
CA SER A 3 -0.30 -7.41 7.08
C SER A 3 -1.13 -6.12 7.01
N PRO A 4 -2.43 -6.19 6.67
CA PRO A 4 -3.32 -5.03 6.67
C PRO A 4 -3.41 -4.33 8.04
N GLU A 5 -3.19 -5.06 9.14
CA GLU A 5 -3.22 -4.53 10.51
C GLU A 5 -2.23 -3.37 10.72
N LYS A 6 -1.15 -3.29 9.93
CA LYS A 6 -0.18 -2.20 9.99
C LYS A 6 -0.79 -0.83 9.66
N PHE A 7 -1.92 -0.81 8.95
CA PHE A 7 -2.62 0.41 8.53
C PHE A 7 -3.77 0.80 9.46
N GLN A 8 -3.93 0.10 10.59
CA GLN A 8 -4.90 0.44 11.64
C GLN A 8 -4.43 1.59 12.55
N ASN A 9 -3.25 2.15 12.30
CA ASN A 9 -2.74 3.35 12.95
C ASN A 9 -2.70 4.51 11.96
N LYS A 10 -2.68 5.75 12.49
CA LYS A 10 -2.51 6.92 11.62
C LYS A 10 -1.11 6.96 11.03
N LEU A 11 -1.04 7.17 9.72
CA LEU A 11 0.20 7.25 8.94
C LEU A 11 0.17 8.52 8.07
N ILE A 12 1.35 9.01 7.72
CA ILE A 12 1.47 10.16 6.82
C ILE A 12 1.30 9.67 5.38
N CYS A 13 0.30 10.19 4.67
CA CYS A 13 0.08 9.90 3.26
C CYS A 13 0.97 10.77 2.35
N THR A 14 1.05 10.44 1.07
CA THR A 14 1.72 11.25 0.03
C THR A 14 1.12 12.66 -0.11
N CYS A 15 -0.14 12.87 0.28
CA CYS A 15 -0.77 14.18 0.37
C CYS A 15 -0.35 14.99 1.62
N LYS A 16 0.59 14.47 2.43
CA LYS A 16 1.14 15.06 3.65
C LYS A 16 0.18 15.14 4.83
N GLU A 17 -1.03 14.60 4.69
CA GLU A 17 -1.98 14.47 5.79
C GLU A 17 -1.70 13.23 6.63
N ASN A 18 -1.93 13.34 7.94
CA ASN A 18 -1.85 12.23 8.88
C ASN A 18 -3.22 11.55 9.00
N VAL A 19 -3.39 10.40 8.35
CA VAL A 19 -4.69 9.77 8.13
C VAL A 19 -4.72 8.34 8.66
N LEU A 20 -5.90 7.88 9.05
CA LEU A 20 -6.17 6.46 9.18
C LEU A 20 -6.61 5.96 7.80
N PHE A 21 -5.84 5.04 7.23
CA PHE A 21 -6.18 4.47 5.93
C PHE A 21 -7.37 3.52 6.05
N GLU A 22 -8.22 3.50 5.02
CA GLU A 22 -9.25 2.48 4.86
C GLU A 22 -8.63 1.26 4.19
N ILE A 23 -8.87 0.07 4.72
CA ILE A 23 -8.41 -1.20 4.15
C ILE A 23 -9.56 -1.75 3.31
N ILE A 24 -9.28 -2.06 2.05
CA ILE A 24 -10.25 -2.64 1.13
C ILE A 24 -9.68 -3.96 0.63
N GLU A 25 -10.36 -5.04 0.99
CA GLU A 25 -10.04 -6.39 0.53
C GLU A 25 -10.76 -6.69 -0.80
N ASP A 26 -10.24 -7.67 -1.52
CA ASP A 26 -10.84 -8.22 -2.73
C ASP A 26 -11.07 -7.23 -3.89
N ILE A 27 -10.17 -6.26 -4.09
CA ILE A 27 -10.20 -5.40 -5.28
C ILE A 27 -9.63 -6.15 -6.49
N GLU A 28 -10.42 -6.25 -7.56
CA GLU A 28 -9.99 -6.83 -8.83
C GLU A 28 -9.21 -5.84 -9.70
N CYS A 29 -8.16 -6.36 -10.36
CA CYS A 29 -7.47 -5.73 -11.49
C CYS A 29 -7.23 -6.77 -12.59
N ASP A 30 -6.65 -6.36 -13.71
CA ASP A 30 -6.39 -7.23 -14.87
C ASP A 30 -5.51 -8.46 -14.57
N TRP A 31 -4.74 -8.42 -13.48
CA TRP A 31 -3.82 -9.49 -13.08
C TRP A 31 -4.27 -10.30 -11.86
N GLY A 32 -5.43 -9.97 -11.28
CA GLY A 32 -5.98 -10.69 -10.14
C GLY A 32 -6.56 -9.79 -9.06
N VAL A 33 -6.74 -10.39 -7.89
CA VAL A 33 -7.38 -9.77 -6.72
C VAL A 33 -6.32 -9.24 -5.77
N HIS A 34 -6.57 -8.06 -5.20
CA HIS A 34 -5.65 -7.35 -4.33
C HIS A 34 -6.31 -6.88 -3.04
N THR A 35 -5.50 -6.84 -1.98
CA THR A 35 -5.78 -5.98 -0.83
C THR A 35 -5.14 -4.63 -1.06
N VAL A 36 -5.92 -3.57 -0.91
CA VAL A 36 -5.45 -2.19 -1.03
C VAL A 36 -5.74 -1.40 0.23
N ILE A 37 -5.10 -0.24 0.33
CA ILE A 37 -5.50 0.80 1.26
C ILE A 37 -5.86 2.08 0.50
N GLN A 38 -6.82 2.84 1.04
CA GLN A 38 -7.24 4.12 0.49
C GLN A 38 -7.03 5.26 1.49
N CYS A 39 -6.47 6.37 1.01
CA CYS A 39 -6.39 7.60 1.80
C CYS A 39 -7.75 8.31 1.81
N PRO A 40 -8.39 8.56 2.97
CA PRO A 40 -9.69 9.25 3.03
C PRO A 40 -9.61 10.75 2.74
N LYS A 41 -8.42 11.29 2.45
CA LYS A 41 -8.20 12.72 2.17
C LYS A 41 -7.91 13.02 0.70
N CYS A 42 -7.10 12.20 0.04
CA CYS A 42 -6.75 12.39 -1.36
C CYS A 42 -7.23 11.26 -2.26
N GLU A 43 -7.95 10.28 -1.70
CA GLU A 43 -8.57 9.14 -2.41
C GLU A 43 -7.61 8.21 -3.14
N GLU A 44 -6.30 8.47 -3.07
CA GLU A 44 -5.24 7.60 -3.59
C GLU A 44 -5.32 6.20 -2.98
N ILE A 45 -5.14 5.21 -3.85
CA ILE A 45 -5.23 3.78 -3.54
C ILE A 45 -3.86 3.15 -3.73
N PHE A 46 -3.42 2.39 -2.74
CA PHE A 46 -2.13 1.71 -2.73
C PHE A 46 -2.34 0.21 -2.56
N SER A 47 -1.74 -0.61 -3.44
CA SER A 47 -1.71 -2.05 -3.20
C SER A 47 -0.74 -2.37 -2.08
N ILE A 48 -1.11 -3.30 -1.20
CA ILE A 48 -0.27 -3.66 -0.04
C ILE A 48 0.29 -5.07 -0.11
N ASP A 49 -0.23 -5.90 -1.01
CA ASP A 49 0.18 -7.29 -1.20
C ASP A 49 1.34 -7.44 -2.18
N CYS A 50 1.30 -6.72 -3.31
CA CYS A 50 2.40 -6.63 -4.29
C CYS A 50 2.36 -5.32 -5.09
N GLU A 51 3.44 -5.04 -5.83
CA GLU A 51 3.45 -3.92 -6.77
C GLU A 51 2.53 -4.19 -7.97
N CYS A 52 1.49 -3.38 -8.10
CA CYS A 52 0.51 -3.48 -9.17
C CYS A 52 0.45 -2.16 -9.97
N PRO A 53 0.59 -2.18 -11.31
CA PRO A 53 0.51 -0.99 -12.15
C PRO A 53 -0.80 -0.19 -12.05
N ALA A 54 -1.89 -0.84 -11.62
CA ALA A 54 -3.20 -0.21 -11.46
C ALA A 54 -3.31 0.67 -10.20
N PHE A 55 -2.42 0.52 -9.22
CA PHE A 55 -2.46 1.21 -7.94
C PHE A 55 -1.16 1.96 -7.66
N GLN A 56 -1.17 2.86 -6.67
CA GLN A 56 0.06 3.52 -6.23
C GLN A 56 0.99 2.54 -5.52
N ASN A 57 2.29 2.71 -5.75
CA ASN A 57 3.30 1.93 -5.05
C ASN A 57 3.36 2.35 -3.57
N ILE A 58 3.11 1.40 -2.67
CA ILE A 58 3.10 1.62 -1.22
C ILE A 58 4.43 2.11 -0.65
N LEU A 59 5.55 1.83 -1.33
CA LEU A 59 6.88 2.30 -0.92
C LEU A 59 6.98 3.83 -0.93
N LYS A 60 6.09 4.55 -1.64
CA LYS A 60 5.99 6.01 -1.53
C LYS A 60 5.62 6.47 -0.10
N LEU A 61 4.89 5.65 0.66
CA LEU A 61 4.58 5.96 2.05
C LEU A 61 5.80 5.83 2.96
N LEU A 62 6.83 5.05 2.59
CA LEU A 62 8.04 4.91 3.40
C LEU A 62 8.80 6.21 3.57
N GLU A 63 8.75 7.10 2.58
CA GLU A 63 9.46 8.39 2.64
C GLU A 63 9.07 9.21 3.87
N CYS A 64 7.83 9.02 4.36
CA CYS A 64 7.29 9.69 5.54
C CYS A 64 7.05 8.75 6.74
N ASN A 65 7.17 7.43 6.54
CA ASN A 65 6.86 6.40 7.56
C ASN A 65 7.99 5.35 7.60
N ASN A 66 9.20 5.78 7.92
CA ASN A 66 10.44 4.97 7.81
C ASN A 66 10.41 3.62 8.54
N SER A 67 9.58 3.46 9.58
CA SER A 67 9.46 2.22 10.37
C SER A 67 8.30 1.31 9.96
N LEU A 68 7.60 1.62 8.87
CA LEU A 68 6.41 0.86 8.45
C LEU A 68 6.74 -0.53 7.89
N TYR A 69 7.88 -0.65 7.17
CA TYR A 69 8.35 -1.91 6.58
C TYR A 69 9.77 -2.24 6.97
N SER A 70 10.01 -3.52 7.25
CA SER A 70 11.34 -4.11 7.24
C SER A 70 11.86 -4.21 5.80
N ASP A 71 13.17 -4.29 5.63
CA ASP A 71 13.77 -4.43 4.29
C ASP A 71 13.36 -5.74 3.61
N LEU A 72 13.06 -6.80 4.39
CA LEU A 72 12.54 -8.06 3.87
C LEU A 72 11.16 -7.86 3.23
N GLU A 73 10.24 -7.16 3.91
CA GLU A 73 8.90 -6.90 3.38
C GLU A 73 8.94 -6.04 2.11
N LYS A 74 9.85 -5.07 2.03
CA LYS A 74 10.05 -4.27 0.81
C LYS A 74 10.47 -5.16 -0.37
N VAL A 75 11.41 -6.09 -0.13
CA VAL A 75 11.89 -7.01 -1.16
C VAL A 75 10.78 -7.99 -1.56
N GLU A 76 9.98 -8.50 -0.64
CA GLU A 76 8.84 -9.37 -0.97
C GLU A 76 7.80 -8.65 -1.81
N TYR A 77 7.44 -7.42 -1.45
CA TYR A 77 6.47 -6.61 -2.19
C TYR A 77 6.89 -6.39 -3.66
N LEU A 78 8.19 -6.10 -3.89
CA LEU A 78 8.78 -5.89 -5.22
C LEU A 78 9.05 -7.18 -6.01
N LYS A 79 9.07 -8.35 -5.35
CA LYS A 79 9.26 -9.63 -6.05
C LYS A 79 7.97 -10.11 -6.72
N ASN A 80 6.84 -9.73 -6.15
CA ASN A 80 5.51 -10.16 -6.61
C ASN A 80 4.89 -9.16 -7.60
N SER A 81 5.71 -8.30 -8.23
CA SER A 81 5.23 -7.28 -9.15
C SER A 81 4.58 -7.89 -10.40
N HIS A 82 3.45 -7.32 -10.82
CA HIS A 82 2.87 -7.67 -12.10
C HIS A 82 3.72 -7.15 -13.27
N PRO A 83 3.65 -7.80 -14.45
CA PRO A 83 4.23 -7.26 -15.67
C PRO A 83 3.70 -5.84 -15.95
N LYS A 84 4.60 -4.94 -16.38
CA LYS A 84 4.26 -3.55 -16.74
C LYS A 84 3.63 -3.46 -18.12
#